data_AF-A0A9X5BKK1-F1
#
_entry.id   AF-A0A9X5BKK1-F1
#
_cell.length_a   1.000
_cell.length_b   1.000
_cell.length_c   1.000
_cell.angle_alpha   90.00
_cell.angle_beta   90.00
_cell.angle_gamma   90.00
#
_symmetry.space_group_name_H-M   'P 1'
#
loop_
_entity.id
_entity.type
_entity.pdbx_description
1 polymer ?
#
loop_
_entity_poly.entity_id
_entity_poly.type
_entity_poly.pdbx_seq_one_letter_code
_entity_poly.pdbx_strand_id
1 'polypeptide(L)'
;KGIKIIAPSPYKIKQEMQKIDPHTQKPIIGKDGKPVTEEKEVTIPAYKVVSVFDVSQTEGKELPDIAVDELTGDVDRYKDFFAALEKTSPVPIAFEEIEGGSHGYYHLEDKRIAINEGMSELQTLKTAIHEIAHAKLHDIDLNAPKDEQQPHIDRRTREVEAESVAYTVCQHYGLDTSDYSFG
;
A
#
# COMPACT_ATOMS: atom_id res chain seq x y z
N LYS A 1 -9.14 28.16 11.75
CA LYS A 1 -7.71 28.13 12.16
C LYS A 1 -7.13 26.85 11.57
N GLY A 2 -6.09 26.93 10.73
CA GLY A 2 -5.59 25.76 9.99
C GLY A 2 -5.07 24.65 10.89
N ILE A 3 -5.29 23.40 10.47
CA ILE A 3 -4.76 22.18 11.06
C ILE A 3 -3.32 22.02 10.59
N LYS A 4 -2.41 21.66 11.50
CA LYS A 4 -0.99 21.46 11.16
C LYS A 4 -0.72 19.99 10.85
N ILE A 5 -0.24 19.71 9.65
CA ILE A 5 0.19 18.36 9.24
C ILE A 5 1.65 18.36 8.81
N ILE A 6 2.26 17.18 8.77
CA ILE A 6 3.62 16.96 8.28
C ILE A 6 3.52 16.60 6.79
N ALA A 7 4.03 17.45 5.90
CA ALA A 7 4.04 17.21 4.47
C ALA A 7 5.45 16.93 3.95
N PRO A 8 5.63 15.97 3.00
CA PRO A 8 6.91 15.75 2.35
C PRO A 8 7.42 17.03 1.67
N SER A 9 8.69 17.34 1.87
CA SER A 9 9.39 18.46 1.27
C SER A 9 10.85 18.07 0.99
N PRO A 10 11.09 17.05 0.15
CA PRO A 10 12.43 16.59 -0.17
C PRO A 10 13.25 17.70 -0.84
N TYR A 11 14.57 17.67 -0.65
CA TYR A 11 15.50 18.63 -1.27
C TYR A 11 16.73 17.90 -1.81
N LYS A 12 17.41 18.54 -2.78
CA LYS A 12 18.58 17.96 -3.45
C LYS A 12 19.86 18.56 -2.89
N ILE A 13 20.84 17.70 -2.62
CA ILE A 13 22.20 18.11 -2.29
C ILE A 13 23.19 17.45 -3.25
N LYS A 14 24.31 18.13 -3.47
CA LYS A 14 25.47 17.56 -4.16
C LYS A 14 26.40 16.97 -3.12
N GLN A 15 26.67 15.68 -3.21
CA GLN A 15 27.56 14.97 -2.29
C GLN A 15 28.65 14.25 -3.09
N GLU A 16 29.89 14.35 -2.63
CA GLU A 16 30.98 13.53 -3.14
C GLU A 16 30.80 12.09 -2.65
N MET A 17 30.70 11.16 -3.59
CA MET A 17 30.60 9.73 -3.31
C MET A 17 31.72 8.98 -4.03
N GLN A 18 32.15 7.85 -3.46
CA GLN A 18 33.08 6.97 -4.15
C GLN A 18 32.42 6.41 -5.40
N LYS A 19 33.12 6.49 -6.53
CA LYS A 19 32.66 5.92 -7.78
C LYS A 19 32.72 4.40 -7.68
N ILE A 20 31.57 3.74 -7.77
CA ILE A 20 31.45 2.29 -7.68
C ILE A 20 31.45 1.69 -9.09
N ASP A 21 32.25 0.65 -9.29
CA ASP A 21 32.22 -0.13 -10.53
C ASP A 21 30.91 -0.93 -10.62
N PRO A 22 30.11 -0.79 -11.70
CA PRO A 22 28.78 -1.41 -11.81
C PRO A 22 28.80 -2.94 -11.82
N HIS A 23 29.91 -3.59 -12.18
CA HIS A 23 30.01 -5.05 -12.27
C HIS A 23 30.57 -5.67 -10.98
N THR A 24 31.48 -4.98 -10.31
CA THR A 24 32.14 -5.52 -9.12
C THR A 24 31.58 -4.99 -7.79
N GLN A 25 30.76 -3.93 -7.84
CA GLN A 25 30.25 -3.19 -6.68
C GLN A 25 31.34 -2.66 -5.74
N LYS A 26 32.58 -2.54 -6.23
CA LYS A 26 33.72 -2.02 -5.46
C LYS A 26 34.08 -0.59 -5.90
N PRO A 27 34.70 0.21 -5.01
CA PRO A 27 35.21 1.53 -5.39
C PRO A 27 36.27 1.43 -6.49
N ILE A 28 36.13 2.25 -7.52
CA ILE A 28 37.15 2.39 -8.58
C ILE A 28 38.37 3.05 -7.94
N ILE A 29 39.51 2.36 -7.94
CA ILE A 29 40.77 2.89 -7.43
C ILE A 29 41.51 3.64 -8.54
N GLY A 30 41.87 4.89 -8.25
CA GLY A 30 42.64 5.75 -9.14
C GLY A 30 44.11 5.34 -9.22
N LYS A 31 44.85 5.99 -10.13
CA LYS A 31 46.30 5.74 -10.34
C LYS A 31 47.16 6.08 -9.11
N ASP A 32 46.61 6.85 -8.18
CA ASP A 32 47.22 7.25 -6.90
C ASP A 32 46.94 6.25 -5.76
N GLY A 33 46.24 5.14 -6.05
CA GLY A 33 45.89 4.13 -5.05
C GLY A 33 44.72 4.50 -4.15
N LYS A 34 44.03 5.64 -4.41
CA LYS A 34 42.86 6.08 -3.64
C LYS A 34 41.56 5.86 -4.42
N PRO A 35 40.41 5.70 -3.76
CA PRO A 35 39.12 5.66 -4.43
C PRO A 35 38.85 6.95 -5.21
N VAL A 36 38.43 6.81 -6.47
CA VAL A 36 37.94 7.93 -7.28
C VAL A 36 36.60 8.39 -6.72
N THR A 37 36.45 9.69 -6.49
CA THR A 37 35.17 10.30 -6.08
C THR A 37 34.47 10.93 -7.28
N GLU A 38 33.14 10.97 -7.24
CA GLU A 38 32.30 11.73 -8.17
C GLU A 38 31.26 12.53 -7.40
N GLU A 39 30.92 13.72 -7.91
CA GLU A 39 29.83 14.52 -7.37
C GLU A 39 28.51 13.95 -7.88
N LYS A 40 27.66 13.51 -6.95
CA LYS A 40 26.33 12.99 -7.27
C LYS A 40 25.27 13.85 -6.59
N GLU A 41 24.23 14.19 -7.35
CA GLU A 41 23.02 14.80 -6.79
C GLU A 41 22.20 13.72 -6.09
N VAL A 42 21.94 13.90 -4.79
CA VAL A 42 21.14 12.98 -3.97
C VAL A 42 19.91 13.74 -3.46
N THR A 43 18.75 13.12 -3.60
CA THR A 43 17.50 13.62 -3.02
C THR A 43 17.41 13.18 -1.57
N ILE A 44 17.38 14.13 -0.66
CA ILE A 44 17.19 13.91 0.77
C ILE A 44 15.71 13.99 1.09
N PRO A 45 15.10 12.92 1.64
CA PRO A 45 13.74 12.98 2.13
C PRO A 45 13.69 13.89 3.36
N ALA A 46 12.75 14.83 3.34
CA ALA A 46 12.52 15.76 4.44
C ALA A 46 11.04 16.09 4.52
N TYR A 47 10.61 16.62 5.66
CA TYR A 47 9.24 17.00 5.90
C TYR A 47 9.16 18.38 6.54
N LYS A 48 8.07 19.11 6.25
CA LYS A 48 7.78 20.39 6.86
C LYS A 48 6.36 20.43 7.40
N VAL A 49 6.15 21.23 8.43
CA VAL A 49 4.81 21.49 8.94
C VAL A 49 4.10 22.44 7.99
N VAL A 50 2.97 22.01 7.45
CA VAL A 50 2.08 22.84 6.62
C VAL A 50 0.72 22.98 7.28
N SER A 51 0.02 24.06 6.95
CA SER A 51 -1.35 24.28 7.37
C SER A 51 -2.31 23.79 6.30
N VAL A 52 -3.21 22.89 6.68
CA VAL A 52 -4.39 22.50 5.88
C VAL A 52 -5.65 23.02 6.55
N PHE A 53 -6.76 23.07 5.82
CA PHE A 53 -8.06 23.47 6.34
C PHE A 53 -9.01 22.29 6.16
N ASP A 54 -9.82 22.05 7.19
CA ASP A 54 -10.93 21.12 7.06
C ASP A 54 -11.96 21.70 6.06
N VAL A 55 -12.70 20.84 5.37
CA VAL A 55 -13.72 21.25 4.38
C VAL A 55 -14.74 22.21 5.02
N SER A 56 -15.17 21.94 6.26
CA SER A 56 -16.08 22.79 7.03
C SER A 56 -15.52 24.19 7.34
N GLN A 57 -14.21 24.39 7.16
CA GLN A 57 -13.53 25.66 7.36
C GLN A 57 -13.35 26.44 6.05
N THR A 58 -13.90 25.95 4.93
CA THR A 58 -13.80 26.57 3.61
C THR A 58 -15.18 26.96 3.08
N GLU A 59 -15.24 28.04 2.29
CA GLU A 59 -16.44 28.48 1.57
C GLU A 59 -16.20 28.28 0.07
N GLY A 60 -17.20 27.84 -0.69
CA GLY A 60 -17.06 27.64 -2.14
C GLY A 60 -18.00 26.59 -2.72
N LYS A 61 -17.71 26.15 -3.95
CA LYS A 61 -18.38 25.01 -4.57
C LYS A 61 -18.18 23.78 -3.69
N GLU A 62 -19.25 23.03 -3.45
CA GLU A 62 -19.18 21.77 -2.71
C GLU A 62 -18.09 20.87 -3.31
N LEU A 63 -17.26 20.33 -2.43
CA LEU A 63 -16.30 19.31 -2.81
C LEU A 63 -17.07 18.03 -3.18
N PRO A 64 -16.54 17.22 -4.12
CA PRO A 64 -17.13 15.91 -4.41
C PRO A 64 -17.32 15.12 -3.11
N ASP A 65 -18.45 14.42 -3.02
CA ASP A 65 -18.85 13.66 -1.84
C ASP A 65 -17.86 12.52 -1.57
N ILE A 66 -17.63 12.21 -0.28
CA ILE A 66 -16.76 11.13 0.21
C ILE A 66 -17.66 9.93 0.59
N ALA A 67 -18.66 9.64 -0.24
CA ALA A 67 -19.45 8.43 -0.06
C ALA A 67 -18.63 7.25 -0.56
N VAL A 68 -18.40 6.26 0.31
CA VAL A 68 -17.73 5.00 -0.05
C VAL A 68 -18.75 4.13 -0.79
N ASP A 69 -19.13 4.56 -1.98
CA ASP A 69 -19.90 3.70 -2.88
C ASP A 69 -19.01 2.53 -3.32
N GLU A 70 -19.62 1.38 -3.60
CA GLU A 70 -18.90 0.26 -4.19
C GLU A 70 -18.18 0.76 -5.44
N LEU A 71 -16.86 0.52 -5.52
CA LEU A 71 -16.10 0.97 -6.67
C LEU A 71 -16.71 0.33 -7.91
N THR A 72 -17.16 1.11 -8.88
CA THR A 72 -17.71 0.58 -10.14
C THR A 72 -16.70 0.80 -11.26
N GLY A 73 -16.49 -0.20 -12.11
CA GLY A 73 -15.58 -0.06 -13.23
C GLY A 73 -15.06 -1.40 -13.75
N ASP A 74 -14.93 -1.47 -15.07
CA ASP A 74 -14.22 -2.54 -15.76
C ASP A 74 -12.72 -2.28 -15.66
N VAL A 75 -11.94 -3.32 -15.39
CA VAL A 75 -10.49 -3.23 -15.29
C VAL A 75 -9.86 -3.80 -16.54
N ASP A 76 -9.06 -2.97 -17.20
CA ASP A 76 -8.34 -3.39 -18.39
C ASP A 76 -7.42 -4.58 -18.05
N ARG A 77 -7.61 -5.71 -18.75
CA ARG A 77 -6.95 -7.00 -18.45
C ARG A 77 -7.23 -7.56 -17.05
N TYR A 78 -8.42 -7.32 -16.48
CA TYR A 78 -8.87 -7.86 -15.20
C TYR A 78 -8.44 -9.31 -14.94
N LYS A 79 -8.70 -10.22 -15.89
CA LYS A 79 -8.35 -11.65 -15.77
C LYS A 79 -6.86 -11.89 -15.55
N ASP A 80 -6.00 -11.17 -16.26
CA ASP A 80 -4.55 -11.31 -16.11
C ASP A 80 -4.10 -10.76 -14.75
N PHE A 81 -4.71 -9.66 -14.31
CA PHE A 81 -4.43 -9.04 -13.03
C PHE A 81 -4.86 -9.94 -11.87
N PHE A 82 -6.10 -10.45 -11.91
CA PHE A 82 -6.62 -11.35 -10.90
C PHE A 82 -5.79 -12.63 -10.84
N ALA A 83 -5.41 -13.21 -11.97
CA ALA A 83 -4.50 -14.36 -12.02
C ALA A 83 -3.12 -14.06 -11.41
N ALA A 84 -2.64 -12.82 -11.49
CA ALA A 84 -1.41 -12.39 -10.81
C ALA A 84 -1.62 -12.26 -9.29
N LEU A 85 -2.79 -11.78 -8.85
CA LEU A 85 -3.16 -11.74 -7.43
C LEU A 85 -3.27 -13.15 -6.84
N GLU A 86 -3.94 -14.09 -7.53
CA GLU A 86 -4.02 -15.49 -7.12
C GLU A 86 -2.63 -16.12 -6.94
N LYS A 87 -1.70 -15.86 -7.87
CA LYS A 87 -0.30 -16.34 -7.78
C LYS A 87 0.49 -15.67 -6.66
N THR A 88 0.14 -14.44 -6.30
CA THR A 88 0.84 -13.66 -5.26
C THR A 88 0.30 -13.97 -3.86
N SER A 89 -0.96 -14.40 -3.78
CA SER A 89 -1.62 -14.76 -2.54
C SER A 89 -0.91 -15.92 -1.85
N PRO A 90 -0.66 -15.83 -0.52
CA PRO A 90 -0.09 -16.95 0.23
C PRO A 90 -1.11 -18.08 0.45
N VAL A 91 -2.39 -17.84 0.17
CA VAL A 91 -3.52 -18.74 0.45
C VAL A 91 -4.50 -18.75 -0.73
N PRO A 92 -5.30 -19.83 -0.92
CA PRO A 92 -6.30 -19.88 -1.97
C PRO A 92 -7.35 -18.76 -1.81
N ILE A 93 -7.79 -18.21 -2.95
CA ILE A 93 -8.87 -17.23 -3.04
C ILE A 93 -10.09 -17.94 -3.63
N ALA A 94 -11.25 -17.77 -3.00
CA ALA A 94 -12.52 -18.30 -3.48
C ALA A 94 -13.59 -17.21 -3.47
N PHE A 95 -14.57 -17.37 -4.35
CA PHE A 95 -15.78 -16.56 -4.35
C PHE A 95 -16.90 -17.33 -3.63
N GLU A 96 -17.68 -16.62 -2.83
CA GLU A 96 -18.87 -17.16 -2.16
C GLU A 96 -19.87 -16.03 -1.89
N GLU A 97 -21.12 -16.39 -1.63
CA GLU A 97 -22.14 -15.44 -1.17
C GLU A 97 -21.86 -15.09 0.30
N ILE A 98 -21.42 -13.86 0.56
CA ILE A 98 -21.11 -13.38 1.91
C ILE A 98 -22.33 -12.63 2.44
N GLU A 99 -22.97 -13.20 3.48
CA GLU A 99 -24.07 -12.53 4.17
C GLU A 99 -23.56 -11.35 5.02
N GLY A 100 -24.23 -10.20 4.89
CA GLY A 100 -23.84 -8.97 5.56
C GLY A 100 -23.03 -8.02 4.67
N GLY A 101 -22.83 -6.78 5.12
CA GLY A 101 -22.18 -5.74 4.31
C GLY A 101 -20.67 -5.88 4.13
N SER A 102 -20.11 -7.10 4.19
CA SER A 102 -18.68 -7.34 3.95
C SER A 102 -18.43 -7.70 2.48
N HIS A 103 -17.31 -7.22 1.94
CA HIS A 103 -16.90 -7.53 0.57
C HIS A 103 -15.98 -8.76 0.48
N GLY A 104 -15.32 -9.12 1.58
CA GLY A 104 -14.41 -10.26 1.65
C GLY A 104 -13.90 -10.48 3.07
N TYR A 105 -13.15 -11.55 3.28
CA TYR A 105 -12.43 -11.80 4.52
C TYR A 105 -11.32 -12.85 4.33
N TYR A 106 -10.25 -12.72 5.12
CA TYR A 106 -9.26 -13.77 5.34
C TYR A 106 -9.67 -14.69 6.51
N HIS A 107 -9.86 -15.98 6.23
CA HIS A 107 -10.20 -16.99 7.22
C HIS A 107 -8.94 -17.56 7.87
N LEU A 108 -8.71 -17.23 9.15
CA LEU A 108 -7.47 -17.56 9.86
C LEU A 108 -7.27 -19.07 10.08
N GLU A 109 -8.34 -19.83 10.33
CA GLU A 109 -8.26 -21.27 10.61
C GLU A 109 -8.05 -22.08 9.31
N ASP A 110 -8.97 -21.94 8.36
CA ASP A 110 -8.91 -22.58 7.04
C ASP A 110 -7.78 -22.09 6.12
N LYS A 111 -7.10 -20.98 6.48
CA LYS A 111 -6.06 -20.34 5.66
C LYS A 111 -6.53 -20.14 4.22
N ARG A 112 -7.63 -19.40 4.04
CA ARG A 112 -8.21 -19.05 2.73
C ARG A 112 -8.74 -17.62 2.72
N ILE A 113 -8.86 -17.04 1.53
CA ILE A 113 -9.53 -15.75 1.31
C ILE A 113 -10.89 -16.03 0.66
N ALA A 114 -11.94 -15.41 1.20
CA ALA A 114 -13.28 -15.37 0.62
C ALA A 114 -13.56 -13.97 0.08
N ILE A 115 -14.11 -13.88 -1.13
CA ILE A 115 -14.55 -12.64 -1.76
C ILE A 115 -16.02 -12.77 -2.13
N ASN A 116 -16.80 -11.72 -1.89
CA ASN A 116 -18.23 -11.74 -2.18
C ASN A 116 -18.49 -11.86 -3.69
N GLU A 117 -19.44 -12.69 -4.07
CA GLU A 117 -19.85 -12.86 -5.46
C GLU A 117 -20.61 -11.64 -6.00
N GLY A 118 -20.46 -11.38 -7.31
CA GLY A 118 -21.26 -10.37 -8.02
C GLY A 118 -20.81 -8.92 -7.86
N MET A 119 -19.70 -8.66 -7.15
CA MET A 119 -19.08 -7.35 -7.07
C MET A 119 -18.47 -6.92 -8.41
N SER A 120 -18.23 -5.62 -8.56
CA SER A 120 -17.50 -5.11 -9.74
C SER A 120 -16.06 -5.66 -9.83
N GLU A 121 -15.45 -5.59 -11.01
CA GLU A 121 -14.04 -6.00 -11.20
C GLU A 121 -13.10 -5.17 -10.32
N LEU A 122 -13.28 -3.86 -10.27
CA LEU A 122 -12.46 -2.96 -9.46
C LEU A 122 -12.60 -3.22 -7.95
N GLN A 123 -13.83 -3.41 -7.45
CA GLN A 123 -14.08 -3.75 -6.07
C GLN A 123 -13.47 -5.11 -5.72
N THR A 124 -13.64 -6.09 -6.61
CA THR A 124 -13.05 -7.43 -6.45
C THR A 124 -11.53 -7.37 -6.34
N LEU A 125 -10.85 -6.57 -7.16
CA LEU A 125 -9.40 -6.41 -7.07
C LEU A 125 -8.99 -5.72 -5.77
N LYS A 126 -9.65 -4.63 -5.37
CA LYS A 126 -9.36 -3.93 -4.11
C LYS A 126 -9.49 -4.89 -2.92
N THR A 127 -10.61 -5.60 -2.84
CA THR A 127 -10.87 -6.58 -1.78
C THR A 127 -9.84 -7.71 -1.80
N ALA A 128 -9.52 -8.28 -2.96
CA ALA A 128 -8.50 -9.31 -3.05
C ALA A 128 -7.14 -8.83 -2.51
N ILE A 129 -6.70 -7.63 -2.89
CA ILE A 129 -5.42 -7.07 -2.43
C ILE A 129 -5.45 -6.84 -0.91
N HIS A 130 -6.56 -6.29 -0.40
CA HIS A 130 -6.76 -6.06 1.03
C HIS A 130 -6.65 -7.36 1.83
N GLU A 131 -7.36 -8.41 1.42
CA GLU A 131 -7.33 -9.70 2.12
C GLU A 131 -5.98 -10.42 1.96
N ILE A 132 -5.30 -10.27 0.81
CA ILE A 132 -3.91 -10.74 0.64
C ILE A 132 -2.96 -10.02 1.61
N ALA A 133 -3.15 -8.71 1.83
CA ALA A 133 -2.37 -7.96 2.81
C ALA A 133 -2.60 -8.49 4.22
N HIS A 134 -3.84 -8.79 4.60
CA HIS A 134 -4.14 -9.48 5.85
C HIS A 134 -3.43 -10.83 5.96
N ALA A 135 -3.52 -11.67 4.92
CA ALA A 135 -2.88 -12.97 4.92
C ALA A 135 -1.34 -12.91 4.93
N LYS A 136 -0.72 -11.82 4.44
CA LYS A 136 0.75 -11.67 4.43
C LYS A 136 1.30 -11.01 5.70
N LEU A 137 0.60 -10.01 6.24
CA LEU A 137 1.09 -9.17 7.34
C LEU A 137 0.58 -9.64 8.69
N HIS A 138 -0.63 -10.22 8.71
CA HIS A 138 -1.40 -10.45 9.93
C HIS A 138 -1.77 -11.91 10.14
N ASP A 139 -1.08 -12.82 9.46
CA ASP A 139 -1.23 -14.25 9.69
C ASP A 139 -0.72 -14.61 11.09
N ILE A 140 -1.52 -15.40 11.80
CA ILE A 140 -1.22 -15.89 13.15
C ILE A 140 -1.14 -17.41 13.06
N ASP A 141 0.00 -17.97 13.46
CA ASP A 141 0.13 -19.40 13.69
C ASP A 141 -0.55 -19.76 15.01
N LEU A 142 -1.75 -20.33 14.92
CA LEU A 142 -2.54 -20.78 16.06
C LEU A 142 -1.87 -21.92 16.85
N ASN A 143 -0.89 -22.61 16.26
CA ASN A 143 -0.17 -23.72 16.89
C ASN A 143 1.19 -23.29 17.48
N ALA A 144 1.64 -22.07 17.23
CA ALA A 144 2.92 -21.58 17.76
C ALA A 144 2.86 -21.44 19.29
N PRO A 145 3.95 -21.78 20.01
CA PRO A 145 4.09 -21.50 21.44
C PRO A 145 3.83 -20.02 21.73
N LYS A 146 3.19 -19.71 22.86
CA LYS A 146 2.85 -18.32 23.25
C LYS A 146 4.06 -17.38 23.24
N ASP A 147 5.24 -17.93 23.49
CA ASP A 147 6.50 -17.20 23.60
C ASP A 147 7.10 -16.85 22.22
N GLU A 148 6.61 -17.48 21.15
CA GLU A 148 6.99 -17.27 19.76
C GLU A 148 5.90 -16.53 18.95
N GLN A 149 4.73 -16.30 19.54
CA GLN A 149 3.67 -15.53 18.90
C GLN A 149 4.08 -14.06 18.78
N GLN A 150 3.94 -13.51 17.57
CA GLN A 150 4.19 -12.09 17.34
C GLN A 150 3.25 -11.22 18.20
N PRO A 151 3.68 -10.01 18.59
CA PRO A 151 2.82 -9.09 19.33
C PRO A 151 1.51 -8.87 18.58
N HIS A 152 0.37 -9.07 19.25
CA HIS A 152 -0.92 -8.80 18.62
C HIS A 152 -1.05 -7.31 18.32
N ILE A 153 -0.92 -6.97 17.04
CA ILE A 153 -1.25 -5.63 16.52
C ILE A 153 -2.76 -5.46 16.66
N ASP A 154 -3.18 -4.31 17.18
CA ASP A 154 -4.60 -4.02 17.35
C ASP A 154 -5.31 -4.03 15.99
N ARG A 155 -6.61 -4.36 15.99
CA ARG A 155 -7.38 -4.49 14.75
C ARG A 155 -7.33 -3.22 13.90
N ARG A 156 -7.40 -2.02 14.49
CA ARG A 156 -7.45 -0.77 13.71
C ARG A 156 -6.16 -0.56 12.93
N THR A 157 -5.01 -0.81 13.56
CA THR A 157 -3.72 -0.74 12.88
C THR A 157 -3.66 -1.75 11.72
N ARG A 158 -4.12 -2.98 11.94
CA ARG A 158 -4.13 -4.01 10.88
C ARG A 158 -4.97 -3.62 9.67
N GLU A 159 -6.16 -3.05 9.89
CA GLU A 159 -7.08 -2.59 8.84
C GLU A 159 -6.49 -1.38 8.10
N VAL A 160 -5.88 -0.43 8.81
CA VAL A 160 -5.19 0.72 8.20
C VAL A 160 -4.04 0.25 7.30
N GLU A 161 -3.27 -0.72 7.74
CA GLU A 161 -2.18 -1.29 6.93
C GLU A 161 -2.73 -2.01 5.68
N ALA A 162 -3.76 -2.86 5.84
CA ALA A 162 -4.37 -3.57 4.73
C ALA A 162 -4.98 -2.60 3.69
N GLU A 163 -5.72 -1.58 4.13
CA GLU A 163 -6.27 -0.56 3.24
C GLU A 163 -5.18 0.31 2.61
N SER A 164 -4.11 0.63 3.33
CA SER A 164 -2.98 1.39 2.77
C SER A 164 -2.26 0.61 1.67
N VAL A 165 -2.12 -0.71 1.83
CA VAL A 165 -1.56 -1.60 0.81
C VAL A 165 -2.51 -1.67 -0.39
N ALA A 166 -3.81 -1.91 -0.17
CA ALA A 166 -4.80 -1.95 -1.24
C ALA A 166 -4.81 -0.66 -2.06
N TYR A 167 -4.85 0.50 -1.39
CA TYR A 167 -4.78 1.80 -2.02
C TYR A 167 -3.49 1.98 -2.84
N THR A 168 -2.33 1.71 -2.25
CA THR A 168 -1.03 1.91 -2.92
C THR A 168 -0.89 1.02 -4.15
N VAL A 169 -1.31 -0.25 -4.07
CA VAL A 169 -1.25 -1.20 -5.19
C VAL A 169 -2.22 -0.77 -6.28
N CYS A 170 -3.46 -0.44 -5.94
CA CYS A 170 -4.44 0.00 -6.93
C CYS A 170 -3.99 1.27 -7.66
N GLN A 171 -3.54 2.29 -6.92
CA GLN A 171 -3.00 3.52 -7.49
C GLN A 171 -1.78 3.27 -8.38
N HIS A 172 -0.87 2.37 -7.99
CA HIS A 172 0.31 2.04 -8.79
C HIS A 172 -0.05 1.50 -10.19
N TYR A 173 -1.12 0.72 -10.27
CA TYR A 173 -1.59 0.13 -11.52
C TYR A 173 -2.64 0.97 -12.24
N GLY A 174 -2.93 2.19 -11.76
CA GLY A 174 -3.93 3.06 -12.36
C GLY A 174 -5.36 2.54 -12.21
N LEU A 175 -5.59 1.64 -11.24
CA LEU A 175 -6.94 1.25 -10.83
C LEU A 175 -7.50 2.43 -10.05
N ASP A 176 -8.48 3.12 -10.63
CA ASP A 176 -9.02 4.35 -10.06
C ASP A 176 -9.81 4.06 -8.79
N THR A 177 -9.11 4.05 -7.67
CA THR A 177 -9.70 3.98 -6.33
C THR A 177 -9.90 5.36 -5.75
N SER A 178 -9.93 6.43 -6.56
CA SER A 178 -9.96 7.82 -6.05
C SER A 178 -11.31 8.23 -5.46
N ASP A 179 -12.39 7.46 -5.72
CA ASP A 179 -13.63 7.52 -4.93
C ASP A 179 -13.40 7.11 -3.46
N TYR A 180 -12.20 6.62 -3.13
CA TYR A 180 -11.70 6.53 -1.76
C TYR A 180 -11.02 7.84 -1.34
N SER A 181 -11.76 8.71 -0.64
CA SER A 181 -11.17 9.70 0.26
C SER A 181 -11.11 9.10 1.66
N PHE A 182 -9.89 9.03 2.23
CA PHE A 182 -9.63 8.57 3.59
C PHE A 182 -10.66 9.14 4.59
N GLY A 183 -11.44 8.25 5.20
CA GLY A 183 -12.37 8.54 6.31
C GLY A 183 -11.91 7.92 7.61
#